data_AF-A0A838ADC4-F1
#
_entry.id   AF-A0A838ADC4-F1
#
_cell.length_a   1.000
_cell.length_b   1.000
_cell.length_c   1.000
_cell.angle_alpha   90.00
_cell.angle_beta   90.00
_cell.angle_gamma   90.00
#
_symmetry.space_group_name_H-M   'P 1'
#
loop_
_entity.id
_entity.type
_entity.pdbx_description
1 polymer ?
#
loop_
_entity_poly.entity_id
_entity_poly.type
_entity_poly.pdbx_seq_one_letter_code
_entity_poly.pdbx_strand_id
1 'polypeptide(L)'
;MARRLPWDLRPVPWSDVAEFTRGTFEGLPLLSWGIAPRDKLATRRQLRAMGLRPGGQDPVALLMFRHRAACTRVVAELFLIDRARPVRPMTPARWRAVHTALAARRTCGQCGTDTETYLPRERRVCEPCRYRLGALDADDYLHDYLAGTSVLAGEEWSVPVIPLPRAPRPEEGVAA
;
A
#
# COMPACT_ATOMS: atom_id res chain seq x y z
N MET A 1 -7.17 -4.98 -28.45
CA MET A 1 -5.93 -4.34 -28.96
C MET A 1 -4.68 -4.90 -28.28
N ALA A 2 -4.32 -6.14 -28.57
CA ALA A 2 -3.08 -6.77 -28.10
C ALA A 2 -2.30 -7.24 -29.34
N ARG A 3 -0.97 -7.02 -29.35
CA ARG A 3 0.05 -7.25 -30.42
C ARG A 3 0.61 -6.01 -31.16
N ARG A 4 0.55 -4.79 -30.60
CA ARG A 4 1.15 -3.60 -31.26
C ARG A 4 2.66 -3.38 -31.03
N LEU A 5 3.32 -4.23 -30.26
CA LEU A 5 4.76 -4.10 -30.02
C LEU A 5 5.46 -5.31 -30.65
N PRO A 6 6.15 -5.10 -31.79
CA PRO A 6 6.85 -6.18 -32.49
C PRO A 6 7.96 -6.73 -31.60
N TRP A 7 8.31 -7.99 -31.86
CA TRP A 7 9.53 -8.56 -31.30
C TRP A 7 10.72 -7.94 -32.02
N ASP A 8 11.71 -7.53 -31.23
CA ASP A 8 12.90 -6.82 -31.69
C ASP A 8 14.10 -7.37 -30.92
N LEU A 9 15.19 -7.65 -31.64
CA LEU A 9 16.44 -8.10 -31.06
C LEU A 9 17.30 -6.87 -30.76
N ARG A 10 17.50 -6.56 -29.47
CA ARG A 10 18.20 -5.33 -29.05
C ARG A 10 19.30 -5.65 -28.03
N PRO A 11 20.42 -4.90 -28.00
CA PRO A 11 21.33 -4.94 -26.86
C PRO A 11 20.59 -4.60 -25.57
N VAL A 12 20.84 -5.38 -24.52
CA VAL A 12 20.21 -5.24 -23.21
C VAL A 12 21.26 -5.11 -22.11
N PRO A 13 21.01 -4.35 -21.04
CA PRO A 13 22.02 -4.09 -20.00
C PRO A 13 22.30 -5.28 -19.06
N TRP A 14 21.63 -6.42 -19.21
CA TRP A 14 21.82 -7.63 -18.38
C TRP A 14 22.49 -8.79 -19.14
N SER A 15 22.89 -8.58 -20.40
CA SER A 15 23.41 -9.65 -21.25
C SER A 15 24.44 -9.09 -22.23
N ASP A 16 25.49 -9.86 -22.50
CA ASP A 16 26.51 -9.49 -23.50
C ASP A 16 26.03 -9.74 -24.93
N VAL A 17 24.89 -10.45 -25.08
CA VAL A 17 24.25 -10.74 -26.36
C VAL A 17 22.93 -9.97 -26.44
N ALA A 18 22.56 -9.56 -27.66
CA ALA A 18 21.24 -8.97 -27.89
C ALA A 18 20.13 -9.97 -27.55
N GLU A 19 19.10 -9.52 -26.83
CA GLU A 19 17.98 -10.36 -26.42
C GLU A 19 16.67 -9.87 -27.05
N PHE A 20 15.71 -10.79 -27.19
CA PHE A 20 14.40 -10.47 -27.74
C PHE A 20 13.57 -9.67 -26.73
N THR A 21 13.22 -8.45 -27.10
CA THR A 21 12.30 -7.57 -26.35
C THR A 21 11.05 -7.27 -27.19
N ARG A 22 10.02 -6.70 -26.56
CA ARG A 22 8.85 -6.14 -27.24
C ARG A 22 9.02 -4.65 -27.52
N GLY A 23 10.13 -4.32 -28.17
CA GLY A 23 10.51 -2.93 -28.44
C GLY A 23 10.89 -2.17 -27.17
N THR A 24 10.59 -0.87 -27.16
CA THR A 24 10.90 0.06 -26.06
C THR A 24 9.65 0.77 -25.56
N PHE A 25 9.62 1.04 -24.26
CA PHE A 25 8.63 1.92 -23.63
C PHE A 25 9.38 2.90 -22.74
N GLU A 26 9.15 4.21 -22.91
CA GLU A 26 9.86 5.27 -22.16
C GLU A 26 11.39 5.17 -22.29
N GLY A 27 11.89 4.75 -23.45
CA GLY A 27 13.33 4.57 -23.71
C GLY A 27 13.93 3.30 -23.09
N LEU A 28 13.16 2.52 -22.34
CA LEU A 28 13.61 1.26 -21.73
C LEU A 28 13.13 0.03 -22.52
N PRO A 29 13.90 -1.06 -22.55
CA PRO A 29 13.47 -2.30 -23.17
C PRO A 29 12.22 -2.85 -22.48
N LEU A 30 11.21 -3.18 -23.29
CA LEU A 30 9.95 -3.71 -22.81
C LEU A 30 9.95 -5.23 -22.89
N LEU A 31 9.73 -5.90 -21.75
CA LEU A 31 9.59 -7.34 -21.64
C LEU A 31 8.12 -7.71 -21.45
N SER A 32 7.75 -8.88 -21.94
CA SER A 32 6.47 -9.53 -21.61
C SER A 32 6.63 -10.55 -20.51
N TRP A 33 5.49 -10.95 -19.97
CA TRP A 33 5.42 -12.00 -18.96
C TRP A 33 6.20 -13.25 -19.36
N GLY A 34 7.08 -13.71 -18.46
CA GLY A 34 7.85 -14.96 -18.62
C GLY A 34 9.19 -14.82 -19.35
N ILE A 35 9.52 -13.67 -19.94
CA ILE A 35 10.76 -13.50 -20.73
C ILE A 35 11.93 -13.04 -19.87
N ALA A 36 11.67 -12.20 -18.86
CA ALA A 36 12.72 -11.60 -18.04
C ALA A 36 13.58 -12.66 -17.33
N PRO A 37 14.92 -12.65 -17.50
CA PRO A 37 15.82 -13.54 -16.77
C PRO A 37 15.70 -13.32 -15.27
N ARG A 38 15.23 -14.34 -14.54
CA ARG A 38 14.91 -14.23 -13.10
C ARG A 38 16.15 -14.18 -12.21
N ASP A 39 17.26 -14.66 -12.72
CA ASP A 39 18.60 -14.67 -12.14
C ASP A 39 19.27 -13.30 -12.20
N LYS A 40 18.92 -12.47 -13.19
CA LYS A 40 19.55 -11.15 -13.40
C LYS A 40 18.65 -9.97 -13.08
N LEU A 41 17.34 -10.12 -13.32
CA LEU A 41 16.35 -9.04 -13.17
C LEU A 41 15.34 -9.35 -12.08
N ALA A 42 15.05 -8.33 -11.27
CA ALA A 42 14.04 -8.39 -10.22
C ALA A 42 13.24 -7.09 -10.12
N THR A 43 11.96 -7.22 -9.78
CA THR A 43 11.13 -6.09 -9.35
C THR A 43 11.56 -5.60 -7.97
N ARG A 44 11.18 -4.36 -7.60
CA ARG A 44 11.43 -3.82 -6.25
C ARG A 44 10.95 -4.75 -5.13
N ARG A 45 9.80 -5.40 -5.33
CA ARG A 45 9.23 -6.35 -4.36
C ARG A 45 10.07 -7.63 -4.26
N GLN A 46 10.54 -8.16 -5.39
CA GLN A 46 11.41 -9.34 -5.41
C GLN A 46 12.77 -9.04 -4.76
N LEU A 47 13.39 -7.90 -5.05
CA LEU A 47 14.62 -7.48 -4.37
C LEU A 47 14.42 -7.41 -2.85
N ARG A 48 13.29 -6.86 -2.39
CA ARG A 48 12.99 -6.80 -0.95
C ARG A 48 12.84 -8.17 -0.31
N ALA A 49 12.22 -9.13 -1.01
CA ALA A 49 12.14 -10.51 -0.55
C ALA A 49 13.54 -11.16 -0.43
N MET A 50 14.50 -10.74 -1.26
CA MET A 50 15.91 -11.17 -1.20
C MET A 50 16.75 -10.37 -0.18
N GLY A 51 16.17 -9.47 0.61
CA GLY A 51 16.94 -8.60 1.51
C GLY A 51 17.76 -7.52 0.80
N LEU A 52 17.43 -7.24 -0.47
CA LEU A 52 18.08 -6.27 -1.32
C LEU A 52 17.20 -5.03 -1.57
N ARG A 53 17.82 -3.96 -2.04
CA ARG A 53 17.20 -2.73 -2.55
C ARG A 53 17.87 -2.31 -3.86
N PRO A 54 17.20 -1.53 -4.72
CA PRO A 54 17.76 -1.08 -5.99
C PRO A 54 19.10 -0.33 -5.89
N GLY A 55 19.48 0.17 -4.70
CA GLY A 55 20.80 0.78 -4.51
C GLY A 55 20.97 2.15 -5.15
N GLY A 56 19.89 2.78 -5.62
CA GLY A 56 19.90 4.07 -6.31
C GLY A 56 20.02 3.96 -7.83
N GLN A 57 19.99 2.73 -8.39
CA GLN A 57 19.93 2.55 -9.84
C GLN A 57 18.52 2.83 -10.38
N ASP A 58 18.47 3.37 -11.59
CA ASP A 58 17.25 3.48 -12.39
C ASP A 58 16.84 2.10 -12.94
N PRO A 59 15.55 1.88 -13.25
CA PRO A 59 15.10 0.65 -13.85
C PRO A 59 15.76 0.42 -15.21
N VAL A 60 16.14 -0.82 -15.48
CA VAL A 60 16.84 -1.20 -16.72
C VAL A 60 15.90 -1.77 -17.77
N ALA A 61 14.70 -2.20 -17.38
CA ALA A 61 13.66 -2.71 -18.24
C ALA A 61 12.29 -2.52 -17.61
N LEU A 62 11.26 -2.59 -18.44
CA LEU A 62 9.87 -2.57 -18.02
C LEU A 62 9.20 -3.89 -18.40
N LEU A 63 8.45 -4.47 -17.48
CA LEU A 63 7.63 -5.66 -17.72
C LEU A 63 6.18 -5.23 -17.84
N MET A 64 5.55 -5.45 -18.99
CA MET A 64 4.15 -5.10 -19.20
C MET A 64 3.29 -6.36 -19.37
N PHE A 65 2.24 -6.46 -18.57
CA PHE A 65 1.27 -7.55 -18.65
C PHE A 65 -0.14 -7.06 -18.32
N ARG A 66 -1.14 -7.86 -18.68
CA ARG A 66 -2.54 -7.59 -18.35
C ARG A 66 -2.90 -8.37 -17.09
N HIS A 67 -3.29 -7.67 -16.03
CA HIS A 67 -3.86 -8.29 -14.84
C HIS A 67 -5.33 -8.62 -15.13
N ARG A 68 -5.65 -9.91 -15.27
CA ARG A 68 -6.98 -10.34 -15.73
C ARG A 68 -8.09 -9.97 -14.74
N ALA A 69 -7.89 -10.26 -13.45
CA ALA A 69 -8.92 -10.02 -12.43
C ALA A 69 -9.23 -8.53 -12.22
N ALA A 70 -8.22 -7.67 -12.34
CA ALA A 70 -8.42 -6.22 -12.20
C ALA A 70 -8.76 -5.55 -13.55
N CYS A 71 -8.82 -6.30 -14.65
CA CYS A 71 -9.00 -5.79 -16.00
C CYS A 71 -8.03 -4.66 -16.43
N THR A 72 -6.89 -4.50 -15.73
CA THR A 72 -5.93 -3.41 -15.94
C THR A 72 -4.63 -3.89 -16.57
N ARG A 73 -3.92 -2.96 -17.21
CA ARG A 73 -2.55 -3.18 -17.68
C ARG A 73 -1.59 -2.72 -16.59
N VAL A 74 -0.67 -3.60 -16.22
CA VAL A 74 0.33 -3.35 -15.19
C VAL A 74 1.69 -3.26 -15.86
N VAL A 75 2.44 -2.23 -15.46
CA VAL A 75 3.85 -2.06 -15.81
C VAL A 75 4.66 -2.25 -14.53
N ALA A 76 5.65 -3.13 -14.58
CA ALA A 76 6.55 -3.37 -13.46
C ALA A 76 7.97 -3.01 -13.87
N GLU A 77 8.61 -2.17 -13.07
CA GLU A 77 10.01 -1.83 -13.19
C GLU A 77 10.90 -3.02 -12.82
N LEU A 78 11.90 -3.29 -13.66
CA LEU A 78 12.91 -4.32 -13.44
C LEU A 78 14.29 -3.70 -13.19
N PHE A 79 14.99 -4.25 -12.22
CA PHE A 79 16.27 -3.81 -11.73
C PHE A 79 17.28 -4.95 -11.81
N LEU A 80 18.56 -4.62 -12.05
CA LEU A 80 19.65 -5.60 -12.00
C LEU A 80 19.90 -6.06 -10.56
N ILE A 81 19.96 -7.36 -10.36
CA ILE A 81 20.23 -7.98 -9.05
C ILE A 81 21.69 -7.72 -8.66
N ASP A 82 22.64 -7.86 -9.58
CA ASP A 82 24.09 -7.69 -9.31
C ASP A 82 24.46 -6.27 -8.83
N ARG A 83 23.70 -5.26 -9.27
CA ARG A 83 23.87 -3.86 -8.86
C ARG A 83 23.02 -3.49 -7.65
N ALA A 84 22.17 -4.38 -7.17
CA ALA A 84 21.37 -4.16 -5.99
C ALA A 84 22.28 -4.13 -4.75
N ARG A 85 21.80 -3.45 -3.71
CA ARG A 85 22.54 -3.33 -2.44
C ARG A 85 21.73 -3.97 -1.33
N PRO A 86 22.37 -4.47 -0.27
CA PRO A 86 21.65 -4.88 0.93
C PRO A 86 20.71 -3.79 1.43
N VAL A 87 19.54 -4.20 1.91
CA VAL A 87 18.64 -3.30 2.64
C VAL A 87 19.40 -2.72 3.83
N ARG A 88 19.26 -1.40 4.05
CA ARG A 88 19.91 -0.76 5.20
C ARG A 88 19.38 -1.42 6.48
N PRO A 89 20.25 -2.00 7.31
CA PRO A 89 19.80 -2.66 8.53
C PRO A 89 19.18 -1.62 9.47
N MET A 90 18.22 -2.05 10.28
CA MET A 90 17.69 -1.22 11.34
C MET A 90 18.76 -1.08 12.42
N THR A 91 19.19 0.16 12.71
CA THR A 91 20.21 0.43 13.73
C THR A 91 19.54 0.89 15.03
N PRO A 92 20.21 0.76 16.19
CA PRO A 92 19.68 1.27 17.45
C PRO A 92 19.28 2.75 17.39
N ALA A 93 20.07 3.58 16.68
CA ALA A 93 19.75 4.99 16.47
C ALA A 93 18.45 5.19 15.67
N ARG A 94 18.19 4.35 14.65
CA ARG A 94 16.94 4.40 13.89
C ARG A 94 15.75 3.91 14.70
N TRP A 95 15.93 2.86 15.51
CA TRP A 95 14.91 2.42 16.45
C TRP A 95 14.51 3.55 17.39
N ARG A 96 15.48 4.23 18.03
CA ARG A 96 15.21 5.39 18.87
C ARG A 96 14.44 6.47 18.12
N ALA A 97 14.86 6.83 16.91
CA ALA A 97 14.16 7.83 16.10
C ALA A 97 12.71 7.44 15.81
N VAL A 98 12.45 6.17 15.49
CA VAL A 98 11.08 5.65 15.30
C VAL A 98 10.30 5.73 16.60
N HIS A 99 10.84 5.25 17.72
CA HIS A 99 10.17 5.31 19.02
C HIS A 99 9.85 6.74 19.44
N THR A 100 10.77 7.68 19.26
CA THR A 100 10.52 9.11 19.52
C THR A 100 9.42 9.67 18.62
N ALA A 101 9.42 9.33 17.33
CA ALA A 101 8.38 9.76 16.41
C ALA A 101 7.01 9.15 16.75
N LEU A 102 6.96 7.90 17.21
CA LEU A 102 5.73 7.24 17.66
C LEU A 102 5.22 7.86 18.96
N ALA A 103 6.10 8.06 19.95
CA ALA A 103 5.77 8.74 21.20
C ALA A 103 5.17 10.12 20.92
N ALA A 104 5.79 10.94 20.06
CA ALA A 104 5.27 12.26 19.71
C ALA A 104 3.87 12.26 19.03
N ARG A 105 3.44 11.12 18.46
CA ARG A 105 2.09 10.93 17.88
C ARG A 105 1.07 10.42 18.89
N ARG A 106 1.52 9.89 20.02
CA ARG A 106 0.69 9.27 21.06
C ARG A 106 0.67 10.11 22.34
N THR A 107 1.64 10.99 22.55
CA THR A 107 1.68 11.88 23.70
C THR A 107 0.61 12.97 23.56
N CYS A 108 -0.32 13.00 24.51
CA CYS A 108 -1.33 14.04 24.61
C CYS A 108 -0.69 15.39 24.92
N GLY A 109 -1.01 16.42 24.13
CA GLY A 109 -0.54 17.79 24.35
C GLY A 109 -1.17 18.50 25.56
N GLN A 110 -2.19 17.91 26.20
CA GLN A 110 -2.87 18.47 27.37
C GLN A 110 -2.35 17.88 28.69
N CYS A 111 -2.28 16.55 28.79
CA CYS A 111 -1.86 15.86 30.02
C CYS A 111 -0.49 15.19 29.94
N GLY A 112 0.17 15.19 28.78
CA GLY A 112 1.49 14.57 28.59
C GLY A 112 1.49 13.03 28.61
N THR A 113 0.34 12.39 28.74
CA THR A 113 0.24 10.92 28.78
C THR A 113 0.51 10.33 27.39
N ASP A 114 1.37 9.31 27.31
CA ASP A 114 1.55 8.47 26.12
C ASP A 114 0.34 7.53 26.01
N THR A 115 -0.52 7.74 25.02
CA THR A 115 -1.66 6.88 24.78
C THR A 115 -1.24 5.61 24.05
N GLU A 116 -1.90 4.49 24.31
CA GLU A 116 -1.61 3.23 23.60
C GLU A 116 -1.93 3.34 22.09
N THR A 117 -2.87 4.23 21.75
CA THR A 117 -3.32 4.52 20.37
C THR A 117 -2.74 5.84 19.84
N TYR A 118 -2.70 6.00 18.52
CA TYR A 118 -2.30 7.28 17.89
C TYR A 118 -3.36 8.37 18.07
N LEU A 119 -2.92 9.58 18.40
CA LEU A 119 -3.78 10.74 18.46
C LEU A 119 -3.95 11.38 17.07
N PRO A 120 -5.12 11.96 16.76
CA PRO A 120 -5.33 12.72 15.54
C PRO A 120 -4.30 13.86 15.40
N ARG A 121 -3.89 14.17 14.16
CA ARG A 121 -2.88 15.21 13.93
C ARG A 121 -3.43 16.61 14.18
N GLU A 122 -4.71 16.82 13.85
CA GLU A 122 -5.42 18.09 13.98
C GLU A 122 -5.59 18.46 15.46
N ARG A 123 -5.81 17.45 16.31
CA ARG A 123 -6.02 17.59 17.75
C ARG A 123 -5.22 16.52 18.49
N ARG A 124 -4.01 16.86 18.94
CA ARG A 124 -3.16 15.96 19.74
C ARG A 124 -3.64 15.89 21.19
N VAL A 125 -4.88 15.46 21.40
CA VAL A 125 -5.55 15.41 22.70
C VAL A 125 -6.16 14.02 22.86
N CYS A 126 -5.84 13.35 23.98
CA CYS A 126 -6.41 12.05 24.30
C CYS A 126 -7.91 12.15 24.60
N GLU A 127 -8.64 11.06 24.39
CA GLU A 127 -10.08 10.98 24.66
C GLU A 127 -10.48 11.48 26.07
N PRO A 128 -9.83 11.08 27.17
CA PRO A 128 -10.15 11.60 28.50
C PRO A 128 -10.01 13.13 28.63
N CYS A 129 -9.00 13.71 27.98
CA CYS A 129 -8.82 15.16 27.96
C CYS A 129 -9.84 15.84 27.04
N ARG A 130 -10.19 15.25 25.89
CA ARG A 130 -11.25 15.78 25.03
C ARG A 130 -12.58 15.85 25.79
N TYR A 131 -12.93 14.79 26.52
CA TYR A 131 -14.12 14.74 27.36
C TYR A 131 -14.09 15.81 28.46
N ARG A 132 -12.99 15.89 29.23
CA ARG A 132 -12.89 16.88 30.32
C ARG A 132 -12.86 18.33 29.87
N LEU A 133 -12.32 18.60 28.68
CA LEU A 133 -12.25 19.96 28.12
C LEU A 133 -13.58 20.41 27.49
N GLY A 134 -14.59 19.54 27.43
CA GLY A 134 -15.84 19.84 26.72
C GLY A 134 -15.64 20.06 25.22
N ALA A 135 -14.55 19.52 24.65
CA ALA A 135 -14.19 19.66 23.24
C ALA A 135 -14.75 18.51 22.39
N LEU A 136 -15.92 18.02 22.78
CA LEU A 136 -16.67 16.98 22.09
C LEU A 136 -17.93 17.61 21.51
N ASP A 137 -18.23 17.26 20.27
CA ASP A 137 -19.51 17.59 19.66
C ASP A 137 -20.61 16.76 20.35
N ALA A 138 -21.85 17.24 20.32
CA ALA A 138 -22.98 16.56 20.98
C ALA A 138 -23.17 15.11 20.51
N ASP A 139 -22.83 14.83 19.25
CA ASP A 139 -22.97 13.53 18.60
C ASP A 139 -21.68 12.68 18.69
N ASP A 140 -20.65 13.12 19.43
CA ASP A 140 -19.39 12.37 19.54
C ASP A 140 -19.59 11.06 20.32
N TYR A 141 -19.13 9.96 19.73
CA TYR A 141 -19.24 8.59 20.28
C TYR A 141 -18.74 8.47 21.72
N LEU A 142 -17.82 9.34 22.14
CA LEU A 142 -17.23 9.28 23.47
C LEU A 142 -18.25 9.62 24.57
N HIS A 143 -19.29 10.39 24.27
CA HIS A 143 -20.38 10.65 25.22
C HIS A 143 -21.16 9.36 25.53
N ASP A 144 -21.54 8.60 24.50
CA ASP A 144 -22.29 7.35 24.63
C ASP A 144 -21.48 6.28 25.38
N TYR A 145 -20.19 6.17 25.08
CA TYR A 145 -19.29 5.20 25.71
C TYR A 145 -19.05 5.45 27.20
N LEU A 146 -19.04 6.70 27.65
CA LEU A 146 -18.75 7.05 29.05
C LEU A 146 -20.00 7.19 29.91
N ALA A 147 -21.12 7.67 29.35
CA ALA A 147 -22.37 7.82 30.09
C ALA A 147 -23.21 6.53 30.11
N GLY A 148 -23.00 5.60 29.18
CA GLY A 148 -23.73 4.34 29.09
C GLY A 148 -25.17 4.47 28.56
N THR A 149 -25.59 5.70 28.24
CA THR A 149 -26.84 6.05 27.57
C THR A 149 -26.51 7.07 26.49
N SER A 150 -27.08 6.94 25.28
CA SER A 150 -26.84 7.94 24.24
C SER A 150 -27.36 9.30 24.69
N VAL A 151 -26.57 10.36 24.48
CA VAL A 151 -27.02 11.74 24.74
C VAL A 151 -28.00 12.23 23.68
N LEU A 152 -27.98 11.61 22.50
CA LEU A 152 -28.96 11.85 21.45
C LEU A 152 -30.27 11.14 21.78
N ALA A 153 -31.39 11.80 21.54
CA ALA A 153 -32.71 11.19 21.69
C ALA A 153 -32.89 10.07 20.64
N GLY A 154 -33.67 9.04 20.97
CA GLY A 154 -33.87 7.88 20.07
C GLY A 154 -34.42 8.23 18.67
N GLU A 155 -34.99 9.42 18.47
CA GLU A 155 -35.45 9.92 17.17
C GLU A 155 -34.29 10.45 16.29
N GLU A 156 -33.20 10.94 16.88
CA GLU A 156 -32.03 11.48 16.16
C GLU A 156 -31.13 10.38 15.59
N TRP A 157 -31.18 9.17 16.16
CA TRP A 157 -30.47 7.97 15.69
C TRP A 157 -31.20 7.19 14.59
N SER A 158 -32.24 7.75 13.97
CA SER A 158 -32.87 7.13 12.79
C SER A 158 -31.92 7.18 11.58
N VAL A 159 -30.89 6.33 11.62
CA VAL A 159 -30.09 6.01 10.45
C VAL A 159 -31.03 5.22 9.54
N PRO A 160 -31.33 5.68 8.32
CA PRO A 160 -32.12 4.89 7.40
C PRO A 160 -31.39 3.55 7.25
N VAL A 161 -32.08 2.46 7.57
CA VAL A 161 -31.56 1.12 7.31
C VAL A 161 -31.39 1.04 5.81
N ILE A 162 -30.16 1.20 5.32
CA ILE A 162 -29.83 1.00 3.91
C ILE A 162 -29.88 -0.52 3.73
N PRO A 163 -30.88 -1.07 3.01
CA PRO A 163 -30.91 -2.50 2.76
C PRO A 163 -29.66 -2.85 1.95
N LEU A 164 -28.77 -3.66 2.55
CA LEU A 164 -27.66 -4.22 1.80
C LEU A 164 -28.26 -5.00 0.62
N PRO A 165 -27.73 -4.83 -0.61
CA PRO A 165 -28.22 -5.61 -1.74
C PRO A 165 -28.06 -7.09 -1.40
N ARG A 166 -29.18 -7.82 -1.37
CA ARG A 166 -29.15 -9.28 -1.22
C ARG A 166 -28.28 -9.82 -2.34
N ALA A 167 -27.26 -10.59 -2.00
CA ALA A 167 -26.49 -11.34 -2.98
C ALA A 167 -27.48 -12.16 -3.84
N PRO A 168 -27.32 -12.21 -5.17
CA PRO A 168 -28.16 -13.07 -6.00
C PRO A 168 -28.01 -14.51 -5.49
N ARG A 169 -29.15 -15.18 -5.25
CA ARG A 169 -29.11 -16.62 -4.93
C ARG A 169 -28.50 -17.34 -6.14
N PRO A 170 -27.63 -18.34 -5.95
CA PRO A 170 -27.23 -19.19 -7.06
C PRO A 170 -28.48 -19.80 -7.65
N GLU A 171 -28.66 -19.63 -8.96
CA GLU A 171 -29.82 -20.11 -9.69
C GLU A 171 -29.92 -21.63 -9.53
N GLU A 172 -30.98 -22.08 -8.87
CA GLU A 172 -31.35 -23.48 -8.76
C GLU A 172 -31.69 -24.00 -10.17
N GLY A 173 -30.79 -24.82 -10.73
CA GLY A 173 -31.13 -25.81 -11.74
C GLY A 173 -31.15 -25.33 -13.20
N VAL A 174 -30.08 -25.66 -13.93
CA VAL A 174 -30.25 -26.23 -15.28
C VAL A 174 -30.04 -27.73 -15.13
N ALA A 175 -31.15 -28.45 -15.20
CA ALA A 175 -31.24 -29.89 -15.22
C ALA A 175 -30.53 -30.50 -16.44
N ALA A 176 -30.19 -31.78 -16.29
CA ALA A 176 -29.61 -32.69 -17.27
C ALA A 176 -30.43 -32.83 -18.56
#